data_AF-A0A023BTM8-F1
#
_entry.id   AF-A0A023BTM8-F1
#
_cell.length_a   1.000
_cell.length_b   1.000
_cell.length_c   1.000
_cell.angle_alpha   90.00
_cell.angle_beta   90.00
_cell.angle_gamma   90.00
#
_symmetry.space_group_name_H-M   'P 1'
#
loop_
_entity.id
_entity.type
_entity.pdbx_description
1 polymer ?
#
loop_
_entity_poly.entity_id
_entity_poly.type
_entity_poly.pdbx_seq_one_letter_code
_entity_poly.pdbx_strand_id
1 'polypeptide(L)'
;MFTYSCVNDDSFFPDSIDAKITSTTTIVSILNDIKTRNSIVNEEDLCFTFKYPLIFGYNTDSTIRVDDYQGLLRVISGQSANFNITGLQFPIQIMFKGADSAVLIENEDALINVLRQCEIKTFRDVFNHLYKQCFKFEYPIVLSDKDNKEVDIDSEESFSRFLVDQGASYQPGFKFPISILVAPDLKSKRISTYYEFYEIINNCVGCPAIRFEIEPLQDNEYRFIPDIEVMEGYQLFFKINGEVITDQTIDGNPFTRRFTPGTYETCIKVITPNCLKGTIACKEIVVEPICPVVTYTNERVTGTNTYKFNPSVTGVSNDVTIGWYVNEVFIENSLLSAGIVELDLDQGTNKVCAKVITPNCPDGQQFCDEIVVP
;
A
#
# COMPACT_ATOMS: atom_id res chain seq x y z
N MET A 1 79.28 -31.91 21.60
CA MET A 1 78.74 -31.88 20.23
C MET A 1 77.49 -31.00 20.29
N PHE A 2 77.66 -29.71 20.05
CA PHE A 2 76.57 -28.74 20.02
C PHE A 2 76.60 -28.13 18.63
N THR A 3 75.61 -28.51 17.81
CA THR A 3 75.43 -27.96 16.47
C THR A 3 74.53 -26.73 16.60
N TYR A 4 75.12 -25.54 16.45
CA TYR A 4 74.37 -24.35 16.07
C TYR A 4 73.98 -24.51 14.59
N SER A 5 72.69 -24.44 14.29
CA SER A 5 72.19 -24.24 12.94
C SER A 5 71.39 -22.95 12.95
N CYS A 6 72.00 -21.86 12.50
CA CYS A 6 71.27 -20.68 12.07
C CYS A 6 70.61 -21.03 10.74
N VAL A 7 69.32 -21.28 10.74
CA VAL A 7 68.53 -21.14 9.52
C VAL A 7 68.11 -19.68 9.45
N ASN A 8 68.64 -19.01 8.44
CA ASN A 8 68.26 -17.67 8.04
C ASN A 8 66.89 -17.78 7.36
N ASP A 9 65.81 -17.68 8.15
CA ASP A 9 64.48 -17.43 7.62
C ASP A 9 64.29 -15.92 7.61
N ASP A 10 64.82 -15.30 6.56
CA ASP A 10 64.30 -14.03 6.05
C ASP A 10 62.85 -14.31 5.62
N SER A 11 61.99 -14.32 6.63
CA SER A 11 60.55 -14.36 6.49
C SER A 11 60.16 -13.03 5.89
N PHE A 12 60.16 -13.03 4.56
CA PHE A 12 59.50 -12.05 3.71
C PHE A 12 57.99 -12.20 3.97
N PHE A 13 57.53 -11.71 5.12
CA PHE A 13 56.15 -11.30 5.27
C PHE A 13 56.03 -10.05 4.41
N PRO A 14 55.37 -10.08 3.24
CA PRO A 14 55.01 -8.83 2.59
C PRO A 14 54.19 -8.05 3.61
N ASP A 15 54.59 -6.79 3.82
CA ASP A 15 53.98 -5.87 4.75
C ASP A 15 52.47 -6.07 4.80
N SER A 16 51.95 -6.31 6.01
CA SER A 16 50.53 -6.37 6.29
C SER A 16 49.89 -5.13 5.68
N ILE A 17 49.04 -5.34 4.66
CA ILE A 17 48.13 -4.30 4.20
C ILE A 17 47.16 -4.06 5.37
N ASP A 18 47.51 -3.12 6.24
CA ASP A 18 46.75 -2.63 7.40
C ASP A 18 45.45 -1.91 6.99
N ALA A 19 44.80 -2.30 5.90
CA ALA A 19 43.49 -1.76 5.59
C ALA A 19 42.43 -2.57 6.35
N LYS A 20 41.87 -1.92 7.37
CA LYS A 20 40.85 -2.43 8.27
C LYS A 20 39.57 -2.80 7.50
N ILE A 21 38.99 -3.96 7.82
CA ILE A 21 37.65 -4.32 7.35
C ILE A 21 36.64 -3.30 7.88
N THR A 22 35.89 -2.69 6.98
CA THR A 22 34.76 -1.83 7.33
C THR A 22 33.49 -2.68 7.30
N SER A 23 32.81 -2.80 8.44
CA SER A 23 31.47 -3.39 8.48
C SER A 23 30.54 -2.53 7.65
N THR A 24 29.85 -3.12 6.68
CA THR A 24 29.02 -2.36 5.73
C THR A 24 27.79 -3.16 5.33
N THR A 25 26.63 -2.50 5.41
CA THR A 25 25.35 -3.07 4.95
C THR A 25 25.26 -3.09 3.43
N THR A 26 25.98 -2.16 2.81
CA THR A 26 25.93 -1.90 1.37
C THR A 26 26.53 -3.06 0.59
N ILE A 27 27.67 -3.62 1.03
CA ILE A 27 28.22 -4.82 0.38
C ILE A 27 27.28 -6.01 0.50
N VAL A 28 26.68 -6.23 1.67
CA VAL A 28 25.73 -7.33 1.88
C VAL A 28 24.53 -7.18 0.95
N SER A 29 24.07 -5.93 0.71
CA SER A 29 23.01 -5.63 -0.25
C SER A 29 23.39 -5.98 -1.69
N ILE A 30 24.61 -5.66 -2.13
CA ILE A 30 25.12 -6.04 -3.46
C ILE A 30 25.19 -7.57 -3.59
N LEU A 31 25.75 -8.25 -2.59
CA LEU A 31 25.85 -9.71 -2.59
C LEU A 31 24.48 -10.38 -2.64
N ASN A 32 23.49 -9.80 -1.93
CA ASN A 32 22.12 -10.28 -1.96
C ASN A 32 21.43 -10.06 -3.32
N ASP A 33 21.64 -8.90 -3.95
CA ASP A 33 21.14 -8.61 -5.30
C ASP A 33 21.72 -9.60 -6.32
N ILE A 34 23.03 -9.88 -6.27
CA ILE A 34 23.66 -10.91 -7.13
C ILE A 34 23.06 -12.30 -6.84
N LYS A 35 22.89 -12.67 -5.56
CA LYS A 35 22.31 -13.96 -5.15
C LYS A 35 20.90 -14.17 -5.70
N THR A 36 20.05 -13.13 -5.64
CA THR A 36 18.63 -13.21 -6.03
C THR A 36 18.39 -13.18 -7.53
N ARG A 37 19.34 -12.67 -8.33
CA ARG A 37 19.26 -12.69 -9.81
C ARG A 37 19.52 -14.07 -10.44
N ASN A 38 19.70 -15.11 -9.64
CA ASN A 38 20.09 -16.47 -10.01
C ASN A 38 21.49 -16.56 -10.67
N SER A 39 22.20 -17.67 -10.43
CA SER A 39 23.63 -17.88 -10.74
C SER A 39 24.03 -17.91 -12.23
N ILE A 40 23.22 -17.38 -13.15
CA ILE A 40 23.47 -17.35 -14.60
C ILE A 40 23.89 -15.94 -15.07
N VAL A 41 23.92 -14.94 -14.19
CA VAL A 41 24.30 -13.57 -14.56
C VAL A 41 25.81 -13.49 -14.86
N ASN A 42 26.15 -13.11 -16.09
CA ASN A 42 27.51 -12.74 -16.45
C ASN A 42 27.88 -11.40 -15.82
N GLU A 43 29.14 -11.23 -15.41
CA GLU A 43 29.58 -9.98 -14.78
C GLU A 43 29.36 -8.75 -15.69
N GLU A 44 29.50 -8.93 -17.01
CA GLU A 44 29.31 -7.89 -18.02
C GLU A 44 27.86 -7.38 -18.12
N ASP A 45 26.91 -8.15 -17.61
CA ASP A 45 25.49 -7.78 -17.57
C ASP A 45 25.16 -6.90 -16.36
N LEU A 46 26.06 -6.81 -15.37
CA LEU A 46 25.90 -5.96 -14.20
C LEU A 46 26.08 -4.48 -14.56
N CYS A 47 25.45 -3.60 -13.77
CA CYS A 47 25.57 -2.15 -13.92
C CYS A 47 27.02 -1.66 -13.70
N PHE A 48 27.77 -2.37 -12.86
CA PHE A 48 29.20 -2.14 -12.66
C PHE A 48 29.88 -3.48 -12.36
N THR A 49 31.20 -3.53 -12.61
CA THR A 49 32.05 -4.67 -12.24
C THR A 49 33.07 -4.22 -11.21
N PHE A 50 33.53 -5.16 -10.38
CA PHE A 50 34.61 -4.88 -9.44
C PHE A 50 35.97 -5.01 -10.14
N LYS A 51 36.93 -4.18 -9.75
CA LYS A 51 38.34 -4.45 -10.02
C LYS A 51 38.88 -5.27 -8.86
N TYR A 52 39.13 -6.53 -9.15
CA TYR A 52 39.71 -7.47 -8.22
C TYR A 52 41.19 -7.19 -7.97
N PRO A 53 41.73 -7.57 -6.80
CA PRO A 53 41.10 -8.38 -5.73
C PRO A 53 40.16 -7.59 -4.81
N LEU A 54 39.21 -8.29 -4.20
CA LEU A 54 38.43 -7.80 -3.07
C LEU A 54 38.80 -8.55 -1.79
N ILE A 55 38.77 -7.88 -0.65
CA ILE A 55 38.99 -8.52 0.65
C ILE A 55 37.73 -8.31 1.51
N PHE A 56 37.08 -9.41 1.85
CA PHE A 56 35.87 -9.42 2.70
C PHE A 56 36.20 -9.88 4.11
N GLY A 57 35.48 -9.34 5.09
CA GLY A 57 35.46 -9.87 6.45
C GLY A 57 34.19 -10.69 6.71
N TYR A 58 34.35 -11.77 7.47
CA TYR A 58 33.27 -12.64 7.91
C TYR A 58 32.79 -12.28 9.32
N ASN A 59 31.60 -12.78 9.67
CA ASN A 59 31.06 -12.79 11.03
C ASN A 59 31.89 -13.59 12.05
N THR A 60 32.94 -14.30 11.62
CA THR A 60 33.87 -15.06 12.46
C THR A 60 35.22 -14.37 12.66
N ASP A 61 35.31 -13.06 12.36
CA ASP A 61 36.52 -12.23 12.40
C ASP A 61 37.65 -12.68 11.44
N SER A 62 37.35 -13.62 10.54
CA SER A 62 38.26 -14.04 9.47
C SER A 62 38.08 -13.20 8.22
N THR A 63 39.07 -13.20 7.33
CA THR A 63 39.01 -12.52 6.04
C THR A 63 39.19 -13.49 4.88
N ILE A 64 38.68 -13.10 3.72
CA ILE A 64 38.92 -13.81 2.45
C ILE A 64 39.30 -12.82 1.36
N ARG A 65 40.29 -13.21 0.57
CA ARG A 65 40.64 -12.54 -0.67
C ARG A 65 39.92 -13.22 -1.83
N VAL A 66 39.26 -12.43 -2.66
CA VAL A 66 38.56 -12.86 -3.86
C VAL A 66 39.24 -12.22 -5.06
N ASP A 67 39.79 -13.03 -5.96
CA ASP A 67 40.60 -12.57 -7.09
C ASP A 67 39.83 -12.38 -8.41
N ASP A 68 38.60 -12.89 -8.49
CA ASP A 68 37.75 -12.78 -9.68
C ASP A 68 36.26 -12.96 -9.36
N TYR A 69 35.41 -12.76 -10.36
CA TYR A 69 33.95 -12.90 -10.25
C TYR A 69 33.50 -14.33 -9.94
N GLN A 70 34.19 -15.36 -10.43
CA GLN A 70 33.88 -16.75 -10.09
C GLN A 70 34.17 -17.04 -8.61
N GLY A 71 35.22 -16.44 -8.05
CA GLY A 71 35.52 -16.41 -6.63
C GLY A 71 34.40 -15.72 -5.85
N LEU A 72 33.89 -14.58 -6.34
CA LEU A 72 32.78 -13.86 -5.72
C LEU A 72 31.51 -14.72 -5.68
N LEU A 73 31.14 -15.36 -6.80
CA LEU A 73 29.99 -16.25 -6.87
C LEU A 73 30.12 -17.45 -5.91
N ARG A 74 31.31 -18.05 -5.82
CA ARG A 74 31.57 -19.12 -4.84
C ARG A 74 31.37 -18.64 -3.42
N VAL A 75 31.89 -17.47 -3.07
CA VAL A 75 31.72 -16.89 -1.74
C VAL A 75 30.24 -16.61 -1.45
N ILE A 76 29.50 -16.02 -2.39
CA ILE A 76 28.05 -15.78 -2.25
C ILE A 76 27.28 -17.08 -2.01
N SER A 77 27.57 -18.13 -2.79
CA SER A 77 26.91 -19.43 -2.67
C SER A 77 27.26 -20.19 -1.39
N GLY A 78 28.41 -19.90 -0.79
CA GLY A 78 28.90 -20.53 0.44
C GLY A 78 28.43 -19.88 1.74
N GLN A 79 27.71 -18.76 1.67
CA GLN A 79 27.26 -18.06 2.87
C GLN A 79 26.20 -18.85 3.65
N SER A 80 26.25 -18.76 4.98
CA SER A 80 25.32 -19.38 5.92
C SER A 80 25.18 -18.53 7.18
N ALA A 81 24.23 -18.87 8.05
CA ALA A 81 24.06 -18.16 9.33
C ALA A 81 25.35 -18.14 10.20
N ASN A 82 26.16 -19.20 10.11
CA ASN A 82 27.41 -19.30 10.88
C ASN A 82 28.62 -18.71 10.15
N PHE A 83 28.53 -18.48 8.84
CA PHE A 83 29.64 -18.04 8.01
C PHE A 83 29.12 -17.14 6.88
N ASN A 84 29.16 -15.82 7.07
CA ASN A 84 28.66 -14.84 6.10
C ASN A 84 29.47 -13.55 6.14
N ILE A 85 29.46 -12.81 5.03
CA ILE A 85 30.18 -11.56 4.88
C ILE A 85 29.47 -10.47 5.68
N THR A 86 30.24 -9.74 6.47
CA THR A 86 29.78 -8.59 7.27
C THR A 86 30.44 -7.28 6.86
N GLY A 87 31.56 -7.35 6.13
CA GLY A 87 32.32 -6.16 5.77
C GLY A 87 33.21 -6.33 4.55
N LEU A 88 33.72 -5.19 4.10
CA LEU A 88 34.60 -5.05 2.95
C LEU A 88 35.79 -4.16 3.33
N GLN A 89 36.95 -4.47 2.77
CA GLN A 89 38.12 -3.62 2.85
C GLN A 89 38.04 -2.50 1.82
N PHE A 90 38.04 -1.24 2.27
CA PHE A 90 38.19 -0.07 1.42
C PHE A 90 39.65 0.38 1.35
N PRO A 91 40.05 1.13 0.30
CA PRO A 91 39.25 1.49 -0.87
C PRO A 91 39.13 0.31 -1.86
N ILE A 92 38.09 0.34 -2.70
CA ILE A 92 37.93 -0.57 -3.84
C ILE A 92 37.85 0.22 -5.14
N GLN A 93 38.03 -0.46 -6.27
CA GLN A 93 37.78 0.12 -7.58
C GLN A 93 36.64 -0.61 -8.28
N ILE A 94 35.79 0.14 -8.98
CA ILE A 94 34.72 -0.39 -9.81
C ILE A 94 34.81 0.17 -11.23
N MET A 95 34.10 -0.43 -12.16
CA MET A 95 33.96 0.08 -13.53
C MET A 95 32.49 -0.01 -13.93
N PHE A 96 31.86 1.14 -14.20
CA PHE A 96 30.48 1.15 -14.69
C PHE A 96 30.40 0.55 -16.09
N LYS A 97 29.26 -0.08 -16.40
CA LYS A 97 29.00 -0.65 -17.73
C LYS A 97 29.10 0.43 -18.80
N GLY A 98 29.96 0.20 -19.79
CA GLY A 98 30.20 1.15 -20.88
C GLY A 98 31.07 2.36 -20.51
N ALA A 99 31.67 2.40 -19.32
CA ALA A 99 32.63 3.44 -18.94
C ALA A 99 34.07 3.06 -19.34
N ASP A 100 34.86 4.05 -19.72
CA ASP A 100 36.25 3.87 -20.16
C ASP A 100 37.28 3.89 -19.00
N SER A 101 36.85 4.29 -17.79
CA SER A 101 37.75 4.43 -16.64
C SER A 101 37.15 3.87 -15.36
N ALA A 102 38.01 3.28 -14.52
CA ALA A 102 37.63 2.82 -13.19
C ALA A 102 37.39 3.99 -12.22
N VAL A 103 36.45 3.79 -11.28
CA VAL A 103 36.11 4.73 -10.22
C VAL A 103 36.61 4.17 -8.90
N LEU A 104 37.33 5.01 -8.14
CA LEU A 104 37.77 4.68 -6.78
C LEU A 104 36.62 4.92 -5.79
N ILE A 105 36.33 3.92 -4.97
CA ILE A 105 35.33 3.97 -3.91
C ILE A 105 36.06 3.90 -2.58
N GLU A 106 36.07 5.02 -1.86
CA GLU A 106 36.89 5.19 -0.66
C GLU A 106 36.20 4.73 0.64
N ASN A 107 34.86 4.66 0.65
CA ASN A 107 34.07 4.38 1.85
C ASN A 107 32.65 3.90 1.51
N GLU A 108 31.86 3.62 2.55
CA GLU A 108 30.48 3.15 2.42
C GLU A 108 29.55 4.18 1.75
N ASP A 109 29.67 5.48 2.06
CA ASP A 109 28.83 6.51 1.44
C ASP A 109 29.03 6.58 -0.08
N ALA A 110 30.29 6.47 -0.53
CA ALA A 110 30.62 6.38 -1.95
C ALA A 110 30.01 5.11 -2.57
N LEU A 111 30.05 3.98 -1.88
CA LEU A 111 29.45 2.73 -2.36
C LEU A 111 27.92 2.79 -2.42
N ILE A 112 27.25 3.45 -1.46
CA ILE A 112 25.79 3.66 -1.48
C ILE A 112 25.37 4.44 -2.73
N ASN A 113 26.15 5.44 -3.13
CA ASN A 113 25.86 6.20 -4.35
C ASN A 113 25.96 5.35 -5.62
N VAL A 114 26.83 4.33 -5.65
CA VAL A 114 26.88 3.35 -6.74
C VAL A 114 25.57 2.55 -6.82
N LEU A 115 25.03 2.06 -5.70
CA LEU A 115 23.75 1.35 -5.68
C LEU A 115 22.63 2.21 -6.26
N ARG A 116 22.56 3.49 -5.85
CA ARG A 116 21.56 4.44 -6.37
C ARG A 116 21.68 4.66 -7.86
N GLN A 117 22.90 4.89 -8.36
CA GLN A 117 23.13 5.09 -9.79
C GLN A 117 22.76 3.84 -10.61
N CYS A 118 22.90 2.66 -10.02
CA CYS A 118 22.52 1.40 -10.63
C CYS A 118 21.09 0.94 -10.34
N GLU A 119 20.28 1.79 -9.69
CA GLU A 119 18.91 1.47 -9.28
C GLU A 119 18.82 0.17 -8.45
N ILE A 120 19.90 -0.21 -7.78
CA ILE A 120 19.95 -1.35 -6.86
C ILE A 120 19.39 -0.87 -5.53
N LYS A 121 18.34 -1.56 -5.05
CA LYS A 121 17.71 -1.23 -3.76
C LYS A 121 18.70 -1.45 -2.62
N THR A 122 18.82 -0.45 -1.75
CA THR A 122 19.63 -0.57 -0.53
C THR A 122 18.90 -1.41 0.53
N PHE A 123 19.62 -1.83 1.57
CA PHE A 123 19.00 -2.51 2.71
C PHE A 123 17.84 -1.69 3.28
N ARG A 124 18.02 -0.37 3.48
CA ARG A 124 16.96 0.51 3.97
C ARG A 124 15.72 0.51 3.09
N ASP A 125 15.88 0.52 1.76
CA ASP A 125 14.74 0.56 0.83
C ASP A 125 13.88 -0.70 0.96
N VAL A 126 14.54 -1.86 0.99
CA VAL A 126 13.87 -3.15 1.16
C VAL A 126 13.29 -3.29 2.56
N PHE A 127 14.06 -2.91 3.58
CA PHE A 127 13.63 -2.92 4.98
C PHE A 127 12.37 -2.08 5.18
N ASN A 128 12.35 -0.83 4.72
CA ASN A 128 11.21 0.07 4.90
C ASN A 128 9.93 -0.46 4.24
N HIS A 129 10.08 -1.12 3.09
CA HIS A 129 8.95 -1.71 2.40
C HIS A 129 8.36 -2.89 3.18
N LEU A 130 9.19 -3.73 3.79
CA LEU A 130 8.78 -4.98 4.43
C LEU A 130 8.56 -4.88 5.93
N TYR A 131 9.08 -3.84 6.57
CA TYR A 131 8.93 -3.58 7.99
C TYR A 131 7.45 -3.39 8.33
N LYS A 132 6.99 -4.04 9.40
CA LYS A 132 5.59 -4.17 9.83
C LYS A 132 4.69 -5.02 8.91
N GLN A 133 5.18 -5.43 7.75
CA GLN A 133 4.50 -6.41 6.89
C GLN A 133 4.95 -7.82 7.28
N CYS A 134 6.25 -8.10 7.15
CA CYS A 134 6.81 -9.43 7.37
C CYS A 134 7.56 -9.59 8.69
N PHE A 135 8.04 -8.50 9.26
CA PHE A 135 8.71 -8.54 10.54
C PHE A 135 8.57 -7.21 11.28
N LYS A 136 8.67 -7.29 12.60
CA LYS A 136 8.79 -6.12 13.49
C LYS A 136 9.83 -6.41 14.56
N PHE A 137 10.37 -5.36 15.17
CA PHE A 137 11.32 -5.54 16.25
C PHE A 137 10.66 -6.06 17.52
N GLU A 138 11.39 -6.87 18.25
CA GLU A 138 11.19 -7.07 19.67
C GLU A 138 12.12 -6.08 20.39
N TYR A 139 11.54 -4.98 20.86
CA TYR A 139 12.31 -3.92 21.53
C TYR A 139 12.78 -4.37 22.92
N PRO A 140 13.88 -3.81 23.44
CA PRO A 140 14.70 -2.75 22.83
C PRO A 140 15.70 -3.26 21.78
N ILE A 141 16.13 -2.35 20.90
CA ILE A 141 17.24 -2.56 19.95
C ILE A 141 18.22 -1.38 20.02
N VAL A 142 19.45 -1.59 19.55
CA VAL A 142 20.48 -0.53 19.49
C VAL A 142 20.88 -0.28 18.04
N LEU A 143 20.90 0.99 17.63
CA LEU A 143 21.43 1.42 16.32
C LEU A 143 22.62 2.35 16.49
N SER A 144 23.49 2.38 15.49
CA SER A 144 24.52 3.40 15.34
C SER A 144 23.95 4.53 14.48
N ASP A 145 24.02 5.78 14.92
CA ASP A 145 23.68 6.92 14.08
C ASP A 145 24.74 7.18 12.99
N LYS A 146 24.52 8.20 12.15
CA LYS A 146 25.46 8.60 11.08
C LYS A 146 26.87 8.95 11.59
N ASP A 147 26.99 9.31 12.87
CA ASP A 147 28.24 9.67 13.52
C ASP A 147 28.84 8.46 14.27
N ASN A 148 28.31 7.25 14.02
CA ASN A 148 28.66 5.97 14.63
C ASN A 148 28.43 5.90 16.15
N LYS A 149 27.57 6.76 16.71
CA LYS A 149 27.20 6.71 18.12
C LYS A 149 26.01 5.77 18.33
N GLU A 150 26.10 4.95 19.38
CA GLU A 150 25.04 4.04 19.77
C GLU A 150 23.83 4.78 20.36
N VAL A 151 22.64 4.39 19.92
CA VAL A 151 21.35 4.93 20.34
C VAL A 151 20.42 3.77 20.66
N ASP A 152 19.94 3.73 21.91
CA ASP A 152 18.91 2.79 22.35
C ASP A 152 17.55 3.20 21.80
N ILE A 153 16.85 2.23 21.22
CA ILE A 153 15.51 2.38 20.68
C ILE A 153 14.60 1.39 21.41
N ASP A 154 13.63 1.94 22.13
CA ASP A 154 12.74 1.22 23.04
C ASP A 154 11.34 0.97 22.47
N SER A 155 11.01 1.59 21.33
CA SER A 155 9.66 1.56 20.78
C SER A 155 9.63 1.82 19.28
N GLU A 156 8.51 1.48 18.65
CA GLU A 156 8.25 1.73 17.24
C GLU A 156 8.25 3.21 16.87
N GLU A 157 7.80 4.04 17.80
CA GLU A 157 7.76 5.48 17.62
C GLU A 157 9.17 6.09 17.68
N SER A 158 9.99 5.68 18.67
CA SER A 158 11.38 6.14 18.76
C SER A 158 12.21 5.67 17.56
N PHE A 159 11.98 4.45 17.07
CA PHE A 159 12.62 3.96 15.83
C PHE A 159 12.26 4.81 14.61
N SER A 160 10.97 5.12 14.44
CA SER A 160 10.48 5.90 13.30
C SER A 160 11.04 7.33 13.32
N ARG A 161 11.07 7.97 14.50
CA ARG A 161 11.69 9.29 14.70
C ARG A 161 13.18 9.25 14.40
N PHE A 162 13.90 8.26 14.93
CA PHE A 162 15.33 8.08 14.67
C PHE A 162 15.65 8.02 13.17
N LEU A 163 14.93 7.21 12.39
CA LEU A 163 15.18 7.11 10.93
C LEU A 163 14.92 8.40 10.17
N VAL A 164 13.95 9.21 10.60
CA VAL A 164 13.68 10.53 10.01
C VAL A 164 14.82 11.49 10.31
N ASP A 165 15.31 11.53 11.55
CA ASP A 165 16.40 12.41 11.99
C ASP A 165 17.73 12.10 11.28
N GLN A 166 17.96 10.84 10.90
CA GLN A 166 19.15 10.45 10.14
C GLN A 166 19.10 10.84 8.64
N GLY A 167 17.92 11.21 8.12
CA GLY A 167 17.72 11.55 6.70
C GLY A 167 17.71 10.34 5.77
N ALA A 168 17.33 10.54 4.50
CA ALA A 168 17.07 9.44 3.56
C ALA A 168 18.31 8.61 3.16
N SER A 169 19.53 9.15 3.34
CA SER A 169 20.74 8.49 2.89
C SER A 169 21.34 7.48 3.87
N TYR A 170 20.97 7.58 5.14
CA TYR A 170 21.44 6.69 6.20
C TYR A 170 21.00 5.25 5.97
N GLN A 171 21.88 4.28 6.19
CA GLN A 171 21.52 2.86 6.25
C GLN A 171 21.43 2.43 7.72
N PRO A 172 20.36 1.72 8.15
CA PRO A 172 20.22 1.25 9.52
C PRO A 172 21.43 0.45 9.98
N GLY A 173 22.16 0.99 10.97
CA GLY A 173 23.38 0.42 11.55
C GLY A 173 23.10 -0.33 12.85
N PHE A 174 22.33 -1.42 12.80
CA PHE A 174 22.01 -2.25 13.97
C PHE A 174 23.26 -2.78 14.68
N LYS A 175 23.25 -2.71 16.00
CA LYS A 175 24.16 -3.49 16.85
C LYS A 175 23.55 -4.86 17.07
N PHE A 176 24.08 -5.83 16.36
CA PHE A 176 23.68 -7.22 16.52
C PHE A 176 24.21 -7.84 17.81
N PRO A 177 23.56 -8.89 18.32
CA PRO A 177 22.34 -9.49 17.79
C PRO A 177 21.07 -8.73 18.18
N ILE A 178 20.04 -8.80 17.33
CA ILE A 178 18.71 -8.25 17.60
C ILE A 178 17.64 -9.34 17.50
N SER A 179 16.52 -9.14 18.19
CA SER A 179 15.35 -10.02 18.10
C SER A 179 14.28 -9.37 17.25
N ILE A 180 13.72 -10.14 16.30
CA ILE A 180 12.60 -9.70 15.47
C ILE A 180 11.48 -10.74 15.53
N LEU A 181 10.23 -10.28 15.46
CA LEU A 181 9.04 -11.11 15.36
C LEU A 181 8.71 -11.27 13.88
N VAL A 182 8.76 -12.49 13.36
CA VAL A 182 8.62 -12.78 11.92
C VAL A 182 7.22 -13.34 11.63
N ALA A 183 6.52 -12.78 10.64
CA ALA A 183 5.24 -13.29 10.16
C ALA A 183 5.41 -14.67 9.47
N PRO A 184 4.38 -15.53 9.42
CA PRO A 184 2.99 -15.33 9.85
C PRO A 184 2.73 -15.60 11.33
N ASP A 185 3.63 -16.29 12.04
CA ASP A 185 3.38 -16.75 13.41
C ASP A 185 3.89 -15.77 14.49
N LEU A 186 4.54 -14.68 14.06
CA LEU A 186 5.19 -13.68 14.92
C LEU A 186 6.15 -14.33 15.92
N LYS A 187 6.80 -15.43 15.52
CA LYS A 187 7.83 -16.03 16.37
C LYS A 187 9.05 -15.13 16.46
N SER A 188 9.55 -14.99 17.68
CA SER A 188 10.80 -14.30 17.94
C SER A 188 11.96 -15.07 17.32
N LYS A 189 12.73 -14.39 16.50
CA LYS A 189 13.94 -14.88 15.86
C LYS A 189 15.07 -13.91 16.17
N ARG A 190 16.11 -14.43 16.83
CA ARG A 190 17.36 -13.71 17.05
C ARG A 190 18.19 -13.78 15.78
N ILE A 191 18.66 -12.64 15.30
CA ILE A 191 19.54 -12.52 14.14
C ILE A 191 20.83 -11.82 14.54
N SER A 192 21.95 -12.24 13.96
CA SER A 192 23.28 -11.74 14.35
C SER A 192 23.98 -10.94 13.25
N THR A 193 23.42 -10.90 12.04
CA THR A 193 24.04 -10.27 10.87
C THR A 193 22.99 -9.74 9.89
N TYR A 194 23.39 -8.82 8.99
CA TYR A 194 22.54 -8.42 7.87
C TYR A 194 22.27 -9.55 6.89
N TYR A 195 23.18 -10.51 6.75
CA TYR A 195 22.96 -11.71 5.95
C TYR A 195 21.73 -12.48 6.45
N GLU A 196 21.66 -12.77 7.76
CA GLU A 196 20.50 -13.43 8.36
C GLU A 196 19.22 -12.60 8.22
N PHE A 197 19.33 -11.27 8.26
CA PHE A 197 18.21 -10.38 7.98
C PHE A 197 17.73 -10.55 6.53
N TYR A 198 18.65 -10.58 5.56
CA TYR A 198 18.32 -10.81 4.17
C TYR A 198 17.69 -12.17 3.92
N GLU A 199 18.11 -13.22 4.63
CA GLU A 199 17.44 -14.53 4.55
C GLU A 199 15.97 -14.45 5.00
N ILE A 200 15.60 -13.52 5.89
CA ILE A 200 14.20 -13.29 6.26
C ILE A 200 13.49 -12.44 5.20
N ILE A 201 14.14 -11.38 4.72
CA ILE A 201 13.63 -10.48 3.68
C ILE A 201 13.35 -11.23 2.36
N ASN A 202 14.27 -12.08 1.91
CA ASN A 202 14.14 -12.80 0.64
C ASN A 202 13.00 -13.84 0.68
N ASN A 203 12.65 -14.33 1.87
CA ASN A 203 11.54 -15.25 2.08
C ASN A 203 10.22 -14.53 2.39
N CYS A 204 10.20 -13.19 2.32
CA CYS A 204 9.03 -12.38 2.56
C CYS A 204 8.38 -11.93 1.24
N VAL A 205 7.11 -12.27 1.06
CA VAL A 205 6.32 -11.94 -0.14
C VAL A 205 5.61 -10.57 -0.01
N GLY A 206 5.64 -9.94 1.17
CA GLY A 206 4.97 -8.67 1.45
C GLY A 206 3.44 -8.77 1.48
N CYS A 207 2.77 -7.62 1.63
CA CYS A 207 1.32 -7.52 1.52
C CYS A 207 0.87 -7.35 0.06
N PRO A 208 -0.22 -8.00 -0.39
CA PRO A 208 -0.76 -7.75 -1.72
C PRO A 208 -1.28 -6.32 -1.82
N ALA A 209 -1.02 -5.68 -2.96
CA ALA A 209 -1.63 -4.39 -3.27
C ALA A 209 -3.13 -4.58 -3.53
N ILE A 210 -3.95 -3.65 -3.04
CA ILE A 210 -5.40 -3.65 -3.30
C ILE A 210 -5.73 -2.46 -4.18
N ARG A 211 -6.44 -2.73 -5.26
CA ARG A 211 -7.14 -1.73 -6.06
C ARG A 211 -8.55 -2.22 -6.30
N PHE A 212 -9.46 -1.28 -6.53
CA PHE A 212 -10.82 -1.62 -6.95
C PHE A 212 -11.45 -0.42 -7.64
N GLU A 213 -12.42 -0.68 -8.51
CA GLU A 213 -13.23 0.33 -9.17
C GLU A 213 -14.64 0.34 -8.60
N ILE A 214 -15.30 1.49 -8.73
CA ILE A 214 -16.69 1.69 -8.34
C ILE A 214 -17.41 2.25 -9.55
N GLU A 215 -18.50 1.61 -9.94
CA GLU A 215 -19.35 2.06 -11.04
C GLU A 215 -20.77 2.30 -10.52
N PRO A 216 -21.34 3.50 -10.73
CA PRO A 216 -22.73 3.75 -10.39
C PRO A 216 -23.67 2.97 -11.32
N LEU A 217 -24.70 2.38 -10.75
CA LEU A 217 -25.84 1.77 -11.43
C LEU A 217 -27.11 2.61 -11.18
N GLN A 218 -28.28 2.06 -11.50
CA GLN A 218 -29.56 2.71 -11.24
C GLN A 218 -29.97 2.56 -9.76
N ASP A 219 -30.92 3.39 -9.31
CA ASP A 219 -31.54 3.29 -7.98
C ASP A 219 -30.54 3.29 -6.79
N ASN A 220 -29.51 4.14 -6.86
CA ASN A 220 -28.44 4.25 -5.86
C ASN A 220 -27.71 2.93 -5.58
N GLU A 221 -27.71 2.02 -6.55
CA GLU A 221 -26.89 0.82 -6.54
C GLU A 221 -25.52 1.11 -7.17
N TYR A 222 -24.48 0.51 -6.60
CA TYR A 222 -23.10 0.65 -7.06
C TYR A 222 -22.48 -0.73 -7.24
N ARG A 223 -21.72 -0.90 -8.32
CA ARG A 223 -20.92 -2.09 -8.58
C ARG A 223 -19.47 -1.83 -8.15
N PHE A 224 -18.94 -2.72 -7.34
CA PHE A 224 -17.55 -2.72 -6.88
C PHE A 224 -16.79 -3.79 -7.64
N ILE A 225 -15.65 -3.45 -8.23
CA ILE A 225 -14.82 -4.35 -9.03
C ILE A 225 -13.43 -4.44 -8.38
N PRO A 226 -13.17 -5.45 -7.53
CA PRO A 226 -11.85 -5.66 -6.96
C PRO A 226 -10.84 -6.03 -8.04
N ASP A 227 -9.66 -5.41 -8.01
CA ASP A 227 -8.48 -5.78 -8.78
C ASP A 227 -7.47 -6.39 -7.81
N ILE A 228 -7.73 -7.65 -7.45
CA ILE A 228 -6.92 -8.44 -6.52
C ILE A 228 -6.93 -9.92 -6.91
N GLU A 229 -5.75 -10.52 -7.00
CA GLU A 229 -5.61 -11.97 -7.15
C GLU A 229 -5.75 -12.63 -5.78
N VAL A 230 -6.85 -13.34 -5.56
CA VAL A 230 -7.14 -13.99 -4.28
C VAL A 230 -6.49 -15.36 -4.24
N MET A 231 -5.60 -15.55 -3.27
CA MET A 231 -4.93 -16.82 -3.02
C MET A 231 -5.46 -17.50 -1.76
N GLU A 232 -5.15 -18.78 -1.60
CA GLU A 232 -5.50 -19.54 -0.40
C GLU A 232 -4.99 -18.84 0.87
N GLY A 233 -5.84 -18.75 1.89
CA GLY A 233 -5.54 -18.09 3.16
C GLY A 233 -5.73 -16.57 3.16
N TYR A 234 -6.13 -15.94 2.06
CA TYR A 234 -6.50 -14.53 2.04
C TYR A 234 -7.86 -14.34 2.73
N GLN A 235 -7.95 -13.32 3.58
CA GLN A 235 -9.19 -12.88 4.23
C GLN A 235 -9.50 -11.47 3.75
N LEU A 236 -10.58 -11.32 2.98
CA LEU A 236 -11.01 -10.04 2.44
C LEU A 236 -12.22 -9.52 3.23
N PHE A 237 -12.24 -8.22 3.49
CA PHE A 237 -13.30 -7.54 4.23
C PHE A 237 -13.74 -6.30 3.45
N PHE A 238 -15.05 -6.12 3.30
CA PHE A 238 -15.62 -4.86 2.83
C PHE A 238 -16.04 -4.01 4.03
N LYS A 239 -15.72 -2.71 3.98
CA LYS A 239 -16.07 -1.76 5.02
C LYS A 239 -16.79 -0.55 4.46
N ILE A 240 -17.74 -0.04 5.23
CA ILE A 240 -18.40 1.26 4.98
C ILE A 240 -18.24 2.10 6.23
N ASN A 241 -17.69 3.31 6.10
CA ASN A 241 -17.46 4.25 7.20
C ASN A 241 -16.70 3.59 8.39
N GLY A 242 -15.75 2.70 8.08
CA GLY A 242 -14.94 1.97 9.06
C GLY A 242 -15.54 0.66 9.59
N GLU A 243 -16.85 0.44 9.42
CA GLU A 243 -17.57 -0.74 9.89
C GLU A 243 -17.49 -1.90 8.88
N VAL A 244 -17.29 -3.13 9.37
CA VAL A 244 -17.24 -4.33 8.51
C VAL A 244 -18.64 -4.76 8.13
N ILE A 245 -18.86 -4.95 6.84
CA ILE A 245 -20.12 -5.40 6.25
C ILE A 245 -20.08 -6.93 6.17
N THR A 246 -20.79 -7.59 7.08
CA THR A 246 -20.70 -9.06 7.27
C THR A 246 -21.56 -9.87 6.30
N ASP A 247 -22.57 -9.24 5.69
CA ASP A 247 -23.40 -9.81 4.63
C ASP A 247 -22.72 -9.79 3.26
N GLN A 248 -21.58 -9.12 3.13
CA GLN A 248 -20.82 -9.02 1.89
C GLN A 248 -19.62 -9.96 1.88
N THR A 249 -19.69 -11.00 1.05
CA THR A 249 -18.53 -11.83 0.71
C THR A 249 -17.68 -11.14 -0.35
N ILE A 250 -16.35 -11.14 -0.15
CA ILE A 250 -15.38 -10.64 -1.12
C ILE A 250 -14.44 -11.78 -1.48
N ASP A 251 -14.46 -12.19 -2.74
CA ASP A 251 -13.70 -13.32 -3.28
C ASP A 251 -12.88 -12.93 -4.53
N GLY A 252 -12.74 -11.62 -4.76
CA GLY A 252 -12.09 -11.07 -5.96
C GLY A 252 -13.06 -10.82 -7.12
N ASN A 253 -14.31 -11.30 -7.05
CA ASN A 253 -15.31 -11.02 -8.07
C ASN A 253 -16.03 -9.68 -7.81
N PRO A 254 -16.59 -9.07 -8.87
CA PRO A 254 -17.44 -7.90 -8.72
C PRO A 254 -18.70 -8.20 -7.89
N PHE A 255 -19.14 -7.22 -7.10
CA PHE A 255 -20.37 -7.29 -6.30
C PHE A 255 -21.11 -5.96 -6.33
N THR A 256 -22.40 -5.96 -6.02
CA THR A 256 -23.22 -4.73 -5.98
C THR A 256 -23.75 -4.45 -4.59
N ARG A 257 -23.99 -3.17 -4.29
CA ARG A 257 -24.65 -2.74 -3.07
C ARG A 257 -25.44 -1.46 -3.29
N ARG A 258 -26.63 -1.40 -2.69
CA ARG A 258 -27.47 -0.20 -2.67
C ARG A 258 -27.16 0.67 -1.46
N PHE A 259 -27.14 1.98 -1.68
CA PHE A 259 -26.93 2.98 -0.65
C PHE A 259 -28.13 3.90 -0.53
N THR A 260 -28.35 4.41 0.68
CA THR A 260 -29.23 5.57 0.86
C THR A 260 -28.48 6.85 0.46
N PRO A 261 -29.18 7.97 0.20
CA PRO A 261 -28.50 9.23 -0.07
C PRO A 261 -27.57 9.64 1.06
N GLY A 262 -26.39 10.15 0.72
CA GLY A 262 -25.34 10.52 1.67
C GLY A 262 -23.93 10.30 1.13
N THR A 263 -22.93 10.59 1.98
CA THR A 263 -21.51 10.36 1.68
C THR A 263 -21.02 9.13 2.43
N TYR A 264 -20.29 8.26 1.74
CA TYR A 264 -19.75 7.03 2.32
C TYR A 264 -18.28 6.86 1.96
N GLU A 265 -17.47 6.47 2.93
CA GLU A 265 -16.15 5.91 2.70
C GLU A 265 -16.28 4.39 2.57
N THR A 266 -15.95 3.85 1.40
CA THR A 266 -15.97 2.40 1.13
C THR A 266 -14.56 1.87 1.04
N CYS A 267 -14.27 0.76 1.72
CA CYS A 267 -12.93 0.17 1.73
C CYS A 267 -12.93 -1.33 1.51
N ILE A 268 -11.91 -1.83 0.83
CA ILE A 268 -11.57 -3.26 0.80
C ILE A 268 -10.29 -3.45 1.62
N LYS A 269 -10.34 -4.34 2.61
CA LYS A 269 -9.19 -4.75 3.41
C LYS A 269 -8.85 -6.20 3.10
N VAL A 270 -7.58 -6.50 2.86
CA VAL A 270 -7.07 -7.87 2.73
C VAL A 270 -6.13 -8.17 3.88
N ILE A 271 -6.31 -9.30 4.54
CA ILE A 271 -5.35 -9.88 5.48
C ILE A 271 -4.83 -11.16 4.85
N THR A 272 -3.51 -11.34 4.85
CA THR A 272 -2.88 -12.56 4.35
C THR A 272 -2.02 -13.17 5.45
N PRO A 273 -1.61 -14.44 5.34
CA PRO A 273 -0.70 -15.04 6.31
C PRO A 273 0.56 -14.18 6.51
N ASN A 274 1.13 -13.65 5.43
CA ASN A 274 2.33 -12.81 5.45
C ASN A 274 2.05 -11.32 5.72
N CYS A 275 0.78 -10.94 5.94
CA CYS A 275 0.33 -9.56 6.14
C CYS A 275 -0.82 -9.51 7.14
N LEU A 276 -0.53 -9.79 8.42
CA LEU A 276 -1.55 -9.94 9.46
C LEU A 276 -2.31 -8.64 9.79
N LYS A 277 -1.64 -7.49 9.69
CA LYS A 277 -2.33 -6.18 9.85
C LYS A 277 -3.26 -5.90 8.67
N GLY A 278 -2.97 -6.53 7.53
CA GLY A 278 -3.64 -6.35 6.27
C GLY A 278 -3.27 -5.05 5.55
N THR A 279 -3.61 -4.99 4.27
CA THR A 279 -3.64 -3.75 3.49
C THR A 279 -5.09 -3.30 3.36
N ILE A 280 -5.32 -1.99 3.23
CA ILE A 280 -6.65 -1.41 3.02
C ILE A 280 -6.58 -0.38 1.90
N ALA A 281 -7.55 -0.41 1.00
CA ALA A 281 -7.79 0.63 0.00
C ALA A 281 -9.19 1.19 0.21
N CYS A 282 -9.32 2.52 0.21
CA CYS A 282 -10.58 3.23 0.45
C CYS A 282 -10.89 4.19 -0.71
N LYS A 283 -12.18 4.37 -0.99
CA LYS A 283 -12.73 5.35 -1.94
C LYS A 283 -14.01 5.96 -1.38
N GLU A 284 -14.17 7.26 -1.56
CA GLU A 284 -15.39 7.98 -1.22
C GLU A 284 -16.42 7.87 -2.34
N ILE A 285 -17.70 7.71 -1.97
CA ILE A 285 -18.85 7.83 -2.86
C ILE A 285 -19.83 8.86 -2.31
N VAL A 286 -20.42 9.65 -3.20
CA VAL A 286 -21.49 10.59 -2.89
C VAL A 286 -22.75 10.10 -3.60
N VAL A 287 -23.76 9.74 -2.82
CA VAL A 287 -25.01 9.18 -3.30
C VAL A 287 -26.06 10.27 -3.26
N GLU A 288 -26.46 10.74 -4.43
CA GLU A 288 -27.46 11.79 -4.54
C GLU A 288 -28.88 11.26 -4.21
N PRO A 289 -29.76 12.12 -3.69
CA PRO A 289 -31.14 11.75 -3.49
C PRO A 289 -31.89 11.62 -4.82
N ILE A 290 -32.59 10.51 -5.01
CA ILE A 290 -33.49 10.32 -6.16
C ILE A 290 -34.85 10.95 -5.80
N CYS A 291 -35.16 12.07 -6.42
CA CYS A 291 -36.46 12.73 -6.30
C CYS A 291 -37.48 12.11 -7.27
N PRO A 292 -38.68 11.73 -6.80
CA PRO A 292 -39.75 11.27 -7.68
C PRO A 292 -40.26 12.42 -8.54
N VAL A 293 -40.50 12.16 -9.83
CA VAL A 293 -41.09 13.16 -10.74
C VAL A 293 -42.59 12.95 -10.77
N VAL A 294 -43.36 13.99 -10.42
CA VAL A 294 -44.82 14.00 -10.55
C VAL A 294 -45.24 14.76 -11.81
N THR A 295 -46.26 14.25 -12.48
CA THR A 295 -47.00 14.90 -13.57
C THR A 295 -48.49 14.63 -13.37
N TYR A 296 -49.36 15.33 -14.09
CA TYR A 296 -50.78 14.98 -14.13
C TYR A 296 -51.42 15.37 -15.46
N THR A 297 -52.57 14.76 -15.73
CA THR A 297 -53.51 15.22 -16.77
C THR A 297 -54.78 15.75 -16.10
N ASN A 298 -55.51 16.65 -16.76
CA ASN A 298 -56.74 17.21 -16.21
C ASN A 298 -57.91 17.17 -17.21
N GLU A 299 -59.13 17.02 -16.71
CA GLU A 299 -60.38 17.09 -17.49
C GLU A 299 -61.47 17.85 -16.72
N ARG A 300 -62.23 18.71 -17.41
CA ARG A 300 -63.33 19.47 -16.79
C ARG A 300 -64.59 18.60 -16.67
N VAL A 301 -65.24 18.65 -15.52
CA VAL A 301 -66.58 18.08 -15.34
C VAL A 301 -67.63 18.96 -16.02
N THR A 302 -68.45 18.36 -16.89
CA THR A 302 -69.39 19.12 -17.73
C THR A 302 -70.42 19.84 -16.89
N GLY A 303 -70.57 21.15 -17.09
CA GLY A 303 -71.56 21.98 -16.41
C GLY A 303 -71.16 22.47 -15.02
N THR A 304 -69.92 22.25 -14.59
CA THR A 304 -69.40 22.72 -13.29
C THR A 304 -68.05 23.45 -13.45
N ASN A 305 -67.52 23.99 -12.36
CA ASN A 305 -66.15 24.52 -12.28
C ASN A 305 -65.15 23.49 -11.73
N THR A 306 -65.57 22.23 -11.64
CA THR A 306 -64.78 21.12 -11.10
C THR A 306 -63.91 20.50 -12.19
N TYR A 307 -62.65 20.23 -11.85
CA TYR A 307 -61.69 19.53 -12.69
C TYR A 307 -61.23 18.25 -12.00
N LYS A 308 -61.10 17.19 -12.79
CA LYS A 308 -60.50 15.91 -12.40
C LYS A 308 -59.04 15.92 -12.79
N PHE A 309 -58.18 15.60 -11.85
CA PHE A 309 -56.74 15.51 -12.03
C PHE A 309 -56.30 14.07 -11.86
N ASN A 310 -55.60 13.53 -12.86
CA ASN A 310 -55.07 12.17 -12.84
C ASN A 310 -53.53 12.24 -12.73
N PRO A 311 -52.96 12.07 -11.52
CA PRO A 311 -51.53 12.16 -11.30
C PRO A 311 -50.79 10.90 -11.79
N SER A 312 -49.55 11.11 -12.25
CA SER A 312 -48.59 10.05 -12.56
C SER A 312 -47.26 10.39 -11.94
N VAL A 313 -46.70 9.47 -11.15
CA VAL A 313 -45.39 9.64 -10.49
C VAL A 313 -44.42 8.59 -11.03
N THR A 314 -43.21 9.02 -11.37
CA THR A 314 -42.10 8.15 -11.77
C THR A 314 -40.96 8.25 -10.77
N GLY A 315 -40.11 7.21 -10.68
CA GLY A 315 -38.98 7.17 -9.75
C GLY A 315 -39.30 6.65 -8.35
N VAL A 316 -40.49 6.07 -8.14
CA VAL A 316 -40.89 5.38 -6.90
C VAL A 316 -41.63 4.08 -7.21
N SER A 317 -41.40 3.05 -6.41
CA SER A 317 -42.07 1.75 -6.50
C SER A 317 -43.26 1.59 -5.57
N ASN A 318 -43.44 2.54 -4.63
CA ASN A 318 -44.44 2.48 -3.56
C ASN A 318 -45.46 3.62 -3.71
N ASP A 319 -46.62 3.46 -3.07
CA ASP A 319 -47.63 4.50 -3.00
C ASP A 319 -47.08 5.74 -2.28
N VAL A 320 -47.24 6.92 -2.90
CA VAL A 320 -46.72 8.19 -2.40
C VAL A 320 -47.84 9.19 -2.18
N THR A 321 -47.64 10.09 -1.22
CA THR A 321 -48.55 11.20 -0.98
C THR A 321 -48.21 12.37 -1.90
N ILE A 322 -49.23 12.88 -2.57
CA ILE A 322 -49.19 14.02 -3.47
C ILE A 322 -49.92 15.18 -2.79
N GLY A 323 -49.24 16.30 -2.58
CA GLY A 323 -49.86 17.53 -2.12
C GLY A 323 -50.35 18.36 -3.30
N TRP A 324 -51.61 18.79 -3.27
CA TRP A 324 -52.23 19.63 -4.28
C TRP A 324 -52.32 21.07 -3.83
N TYR A 325 -52.00 21.99 -4.74
CA TYR A 325 -51.99 23.43 -4.50
C TYR A 325 -52.72 24.14 -5.64
N VAL A 326 -53.52 25.14 -5.31
CA VAL A 326 -54.18 26.03 -6.28
C VAL A 326 -53.77 27.45 -5.94
N ASN A 327 -53.19 28.17 -6.89
CA ASN A 327 -52.67 29.54 -6.71
C ASN A 327 -51.75 29.65 -5.48
N GLU A 328 -50.85 28.67 -5.34
CA GLU A 328 -49.89 28.55 -4.21
C GLU A 328 -50.52 28.24 -2.85
N VAL A 329 -51.85 28.07 -2.77
CA VAL A 329 -52.56 27.67 -1.56
C VAL A 329 -52.70 26.15 -1.52
N PHE A 330 -52.27 25.54 -0.41
CA PHE A 330 -52.45 24.10 -0.18
C PHE A 330 -53.93 23.74 -0.06
N ILE A 331 -54.37 22.73 -0.81
CA ILE A 331 -55.75 22.26 -0.79
C ILE A 331 -55.86 20.96 -0.01
N GLU A 332 -55.22 19.90 -0.49
CA GLU A 332 -55.29 18.59 0.14
C GLU A 332 -54.11 17.68 -0.21
N ASN A 333 -54.04 16.54 0.48
CA ASN A 333 -53.13 15.45 0.17
C ASN A 333 -53.92 14.28 -0.41
N SER A 334 -53.44 13.69 -1.50
CA SER A 334 -53.97 12.46 -2.08
C SER A 334 -52.91 11.38 -2.13
N LEU A 335 -53.30 10.11 -1.91
CA LEU A 335 -52.44 8.99 -2.25
C LEU A 335 -52.46 8.77 -3.75
N LEU A 336 -51.32 8.41 -4.35
CA LEU A 336 -51.27 8.05 -5.77
C LEU A 336 -52.24 6.89 -6.08
N SER A 337 -52.37 5.92 -5.17
CA SER A 337 -53.31 4.81 -5.28
C SER A 337 -54.79 5.22 -5.24
N ALA A 338 -55.11 6.39 -4.70
CA ALA A 338 -56.46 6.94 -4.74
C ALA A 338 -56.86 7.40 -6.16
N GLY A 339 -55.87 7.61 -7.04
CA GLY A 339 -56.08 7.95 -8.43
C GLY A 339 -56.51 9.40 -8.62
N ILE A 340 -57.73 9.61 -9.10
CA ILE A 340 -58.24 10.90 -9.56
C ILE A 340 -58.57 11.80 -8.37
N VAL A 341 -58.17 13.07 -8.45
CA VAL A 341 -58.52 14.14 -7.50
C VAL A 341 -59.45 15.13 -8.16
N GLU A 342 -60.52 15.55 -7.47
CA GLU A 342 -61.48 16.53 -7.97
C GLU A 342 -61.31 17.86 -7.23
N LEU A 343 -60.95 18.92 -7.94
CA LEU A 343 -60.81 20.26 -7.38
C LEU A 343 -61.82 21.21 -8.04
N ASP A 344 -62.55 21.97 -7.22
CA ASP A 344 -63.38 23.08 -7.70
C ASP A 344 -62.52 24.34 -7.83
N LEU A 345 -62.54 24.97 -8.99
CA LEU A 345 -61.66 26.08 -9.32
C LEU A 345 -62.46 27.39 -9.46
N ASP A 346 -61.88 28.50 -9.00
CA ASP A 346 -62.48 29.82 -9.15
C ASP A 346 -62.52 30.24 -10.63
N GLN A 347 -63.42 31.17 -10.98
CA GLN A 347 -63.45 31.73 -12.33
C GLN A 347 -62.15 32.47 -12.66
N GLY A 348 -61.67 32.33 -13.91
CA GLY A 348 -60.41 32.91 -14.37
C GLY A 348 -59.26 31.90 -14.42
N THR A 349 -58.03 32.39 -14.36
CA THR A 349 -56.82 31.56 -14.47
C THR A 349 -56.40 31.05 -13.09
N ASN A 350 -56.32 29.73 -12.95
CA ASN A 350 -55.84 29.04 -11.75
C ASN A 350 -54.55 28.28 -12.05
N LYS A 351 -53.52 28.47 -11.23
CA LYS A 351 -52.29 27.68 -11.30
C LYS A 351 -52.41 26.48 -10.36
N VAL A 352 -52.50 25.29 -10.92
CA VAL A 352 -52.63 24.04 -10.14
C VAL A 352 -51.28 23.34 -10.09
N CYS A 353 -50.79 23.01 -8.90
CA CYS A 353 -49.52 22.32 -8.71
C CYS A 353 -49.72 21.01 -7.94
N ALA A 354 -49.09 19.94 -8.41
CA ALA A 354 -48.91 18.70 -7.68
C ALA A 354 -47.46 18.61 -7.19
N LYS A 355 -47.25 18.33 -5.91
CA LYS A 355 -45.93 18.21 -5.28
C LYS A 355 -45.80 16.86 -4.57
N VAL A 356 -44.72 16.13 -4.87
CA VAL A 356 -44.37 14.90 -4.16
C VAL A 356 -43.22 15.18 -3.21
N ILE A 357 -43.40 14.87 -1.93
CA ILE A 357 -42.38 14.97 -0.90
C ILE A 357 -42.10 13.56 -0.40
N THR A 358 -40.83 13.18 -0.37
CA THR A 358 -40.40 11.89 0.21
C THR A 358 -39.29 12.13 1.23
N PRO A 359 -39.01 11.16 2.12
CA PRO A 359 -37.86 11.25 3.01
C PRO A 359 -36.53 11.48 2.27
N ASN A 360 -36.43 10.98 1.03
CA ASN A 360 -35.26 11.15 0.17
C ASN A 360 -35.33 12.45 -0.67
N CYS A 361 -36.42 13.20 -0.65
CA CYS A 361 -36.57 14.45 -1.38
C CYS A 361 -37.43 15.42 -0.56
N PRO A 362 -36.89 16.00 0.52
CA PRO A 362 -37.66 16.80 1.48
C PRO A 362 -38.17 18.11 0.88
N ASP A 363 -37.42 18.69 -0.06
CA ASP A 363 -37.85 19.89 -0.79
C ASP A 363 -38.90 19.58 -1.86
N GLY A 364 -39.03 18.30 -2.24
CA GLY A 364 -39.98 17.76 -3.19
C GLY A 364 -39.76 18.23 -4.63
N GLN A 365 -40.33 17.49 -5.58
CA GLN A 365 -40.46 17.95 -6.96
C GLN A 365 -41.93 18.30 -7.23
N GLN A 366 -42.16 19.43 -7.91
CA GLN A 366 -43.50 19.90 -8.24
C GLN A 366 -43.69 20.06 -9.74
N PHE A 367 -44.91 19.76 -10.20
CA PHE A 367 -45.37 20.04 -11.55
C PHE A 367 -46.60 20.92 -11.47
N CYS A 368 -46.62 21.99 -12.27
CA CYS A 368 -47.70 22.98 -12.28
C CYS A 368 -48.24 23.17 -13.68
N ASP A 369 -49.56 23.38 -13.79
CA ASP A 369 -50.26 23.72 -15.03
C ASP A 369 -51.21 24.91 -14.78
N GLU A 370 -51.47 25.70 -15.82
CA GLU A 370 -52.41 26.83 -15.76
C GLU A 370 -53.75 26.44 -16.40
N ILE A 371 -54.82 26.52 -15.61
CA ILE A 371 -56.17 26.13 -16.02
C ILE A 371 -57.06 27.37 -16.05
N VAL A 372 -57.67 27.63 -17.20
CA VAL A 372 -58.60 28.75 -17.38
C VAL A 372 -60.04 28.24 -17.23
N VAL A 373 -60.72 28.74 -16.20
CA VAL A 373 -62.13 28.46 -15.94
C VAL A 373 -62.97 29.59 -16.55
N PRO A 374 -63.83 29.30 -17.54
CA PRO A 374 -64.60 30.31 -18.27
C PRO A 374 -65.79 30.86 -17.49
#